data_AF-A0AAW0VRB1-F1
#
_entry.id   AF-A0AAW0VRB1-F1
#
_cell.length_a   1.000
_cell.length_b   1.000
_cell.length_c   1.000
_cell.angle_alpha   90.00
_cell.angle_beta   90.00
_cell.angle_gamma   90.00
#
_symmetry.space_group_name_H-M   'P 1'
#
loop_
_entity.id
_entity.type
_entity.pdbx_description
1 polymer ?
#
loop_
_entity_poly.entity_id
_entity_poly.type
_entity_poly.pdbx_seq_one_letter_code
_entity_poly.pdbx_strand_id
1 'polypeptide(L)'
;KKCSKLSFLNTVLFSRPNMLWVLEQLPGLVVGRDQSQILRKQSYWPSYNVPFYPNIFNLSGAPAMVKQYGDWFTYDKTPRALIFKRDHTSVKNIRTMIKLMRYNDFKHDPLAHCNCTPPYSAENAISSRNDLNPKNGTYPFSALGHRSHGSTDMKITTAKMAQNLHFLAASGPTYDQQPVFQWSKQDFANNTPHYGHPDAWQFPVISHKWLW
;
A
#
# COMPACT_ATOMS: atom_id res chain seq x y z
N LYS A 1 -43.48 37.10 -7.10
CA LYS A 1 -42.06 36.90 -6.75
C LYS A 1 -41.78 35.39 -6.74
N LYS A 2 -41.28 34.84 -7.86
CA LYS A 2 -40.95 33.42 -8.00
C LYS A 2 -39.59 33.17 -7.33
N CYS A 3 -39.56 32.29 -6.33
CA CYS A 3 -38.32 31.81 -5.73
C CYS A 3 -37.94 30.50 -6.43
N SER A 4 -36.95 30.56 -7.31
CA SER A 4 -36.31 29.38 -7.90
C SER A 4 -35.40 28.73 -6.86
N LYS A 5 -35.83 27.58 -6.33
CA LYS A 5 -34.91 26.66 -5.64
C LYS A 5 -34.04 25.99 -6.70
N LEU A 6 -32.78 26.42 -6.80
CA LEU A 6 -31.73 25.60 -7.40
C LEU A 6 -31.57 24.35 -6.53
N SER A 7 -31.98 23.19 -7.04
CA SER A 7 -31.53 21.92 -6.48
C SER A 7 -30.06 21.76 -6.83
N PHE A 8 -29.20 21.74 -5.82
CA PHE A 8 -27.87 21.16 -5.98
C PHE A 8 -28.09 19.68 -6.25
N LEU A 9 -27.97 19.30 -7.52
CA LEU A 9 -27.83 17.92 -7.93
C LEU A 9 -26.63 17.34 -7.19
N ASN A 10 -26.91 16.50 -6.19
CA ASN A 10 -25.98 15.51 -5.68
C ASN A 10 -25.37 14.83 -6.91
N THR A 11 -24.11 15.15 -7.19
CA THR A 11 -23.35 14.49 -8.25
C THR A 11 -23.08 13.08 -7.75
N VAL A 12 -24.06 12.20 -7.93
CA VAL A 12 -23.82 10.76 -7.92
C VAL A 12 -22.83 10.54 -9.06
N LEU A 13 -21.56 10.38 -8.71
CA LEU A 13 -20.54 9.92 -9.63
C LEU A 13 -20.99 8.55 -10.14
N PHE A 14 -21.69 8.54 -11.27
CA PHE A 14 -21.93 7.32 -12.03
C PHE A 14 -20.56 6.84 -12.51
N SER A 15 -19.90 5.97 -11.73
CA SER A 15 -18.77 5.19 -12.23
C SER A 15 -19.29 4.33 -13.37
N ARG A 16 -18.89 4.71 -14.59
CA ARG A 16 -19.26 4.06 -15.84
C ARG A 16 -18.66 2.65 -15.87
N PRO A 17 -19.28 1.69 -16.59
CA PRO A 17 -18.58 0.46 -16.96
C PRO A 17 -17.20 0.80 -17.55
N ASN A 18 -16.23 -0.09 -17.36
CA ASN A 18 -14.85 0.05 -17.80
C ASN A 18 -14.06 1.21 -17.16
N MET A 19 -14.46 1.67 -15.96
CA MET A 19 -13.68 2.63 -15.17
C MET A 19 -12.48 1.98 -14.46
N LEU A 20 -12.62 0.73 -14.01
CA LEU A 20 -11.54 -0.03 -13.39
C LEU A 20 -11.53 -1.46 -13.94
N TRP A 21 -10.45 -1.83 -14.60
CA TRP A 21 -10.14 -3.22 -14.95
C TRP A 21 -9.09 -3.75 -14.00
N VAL A 22 -9.32 -4.96 -13.49
CA VAL A 22 -8.38 -5.68 -12.63
C VAL A 22 -7.96 -6.93 -13.36
N LEU A 23 -6.66 -7.18 -13.39
CA LEU A 23 -6.06 -8.34 -14.03
C LEU A 23 -5.10 -9.00 -13.04
N GLU A 24 -5.21 -10.32 -12.90
CA GLU A 24 -4.31 -11.15 -12.11
C GLU A 24 -3.78 -12.30 -12.95
N GLN A 25 -2.54 -12.71 -12.68
CA GLN A 25 -1.82 -13.66 -13.51
C GLN A 25 -1.09 -14.70 -12.67
N LEU A 26 -1.12 -15.94 -13.14
CA LEU A 26 -0.27 -17.06 -12.75
C LEU A 26 0.39 -17.66 -14.01
N PRO A 27 1.41 -18.53 -13.88
CA PRO A 27 1.95 -19.26 -15.02
C PRO A 27 0.82 -19.99 -15.79
N GLY A 28 0.63 -19.65 -17.07
CA GLY A 28 -0.39 -20.25 -17.93
C GLY A 28 -1.83 -19.76 -17.71
N LEU A 29 -2.09 -18.79 -16.83
CA LEU A 29 -3.44 -18.30 -16.53
C LEU A 29 -3.47 -16.78 -16.32
N VAL A 30 -4.35 -16.10 -17.05
CA VAL A 30 -4.64 -14.68 -16.88
C VAL A 30 -6.15 -14.51 -16.69
N VAL A 31 -6.54 -13.76 -15.65
CA VAL A 31 -7.95 -13.41 -15.39
C VAL A 31 -8.06 -11.90 -15.33
N GLY A 32 -8.84 -11.31 -16.23
CA GLY A 32 -9.13 -9.88 -16.26
C GLY A 32 -10.63 -9.60 -16.31
N ARG A 33 -11.15 -8.73 -15.43
CA ARG A 33 -12.56 -8.30 -15.45
C ARG A 33 -12.72 -6.83 -15.06
N ASP A 34 -13.81 -6.23 -15.54
CA ASP A 34 -14.28 -4.93 -15.08
C ASP A 34 -14.76 -5.00 -13.62
N GLN A 35 -14.12 -4.25 -12.73
CA GLN A 35 -14.44 -4.12 -11.31
C GLN A 35 -15.02 -2.76 -10.94
N SER A 36 -15.47 -1.98 -11.93
CA SER A 36 -16.09 -0.66 -11.72
C SER A 36 -17.27 -0.73 -10.75
N GLN A 37 -18.01 -1.86 -10.72
CA GLN A 37 -19.10 -2.02 -9.76
C GLN A 37 -18.63 -2.08 -8.31
N ILE A 38 -17.52 -2.77 -8.03
CA ILE A 38 -16.96 -2.89 -6.69
C ILE A 38 -16.38 -1.54 -6.27
N LEU A 39 -15.57 -0.92 -7.15
CA LEU A 39 -15.02 0.41 -6.90
C LEU A 39 -16.11 1.41 -6.52
N ARG A 40 -17.25 1.40 -7.22
CA ARG A 40 -18.38 2.29 -6.93
C ARG A 40 -19.01 2.01 -5.56
N LYS A 41 -19.26 0.73 -5.25
CA LYS A 41 -19.92 0.33 -4.00
C LYS A 41 -19.03 0.60 -2.78
N GLN A 42 -17.74 0.38 -2.91
CA GLN A 42 -16.78 0.49 -1.81
C GLN A 42 -16.14 1.88 -1.70
N SER A 43 -16.17 2.68 -2.77
CA SER A 43 -15.49 3.99 -2.95
C SER A 43 -13.96 3.93 -3.10
N TYR A 44 -13.36 2.75 -3.13
CA TYR A 44 -11.92 2.54 -3.34
C TYR A 44 -11.65 1.13 -3.89
N TRP A 45 -10.43 0.91 -4.36
CA TRP A 45 -9.90 -0.41 -4.71
C TRP A 45 -8.50 -0.55 -4.11
N PRO A 46 -8.30 -1.39 -3.09
CA PRO A 46 -6.98 -1.62 -2.52
C PRO A 46 -6.26 -2.78 -3.22
N SER A 47 -4.93 -2.79 -3.15
CA SER A 47 -4.10 -3.92 -3.58
C SER A 47 -2.91 -4.07 -2.64
N TYR A 48 -2.63 -5.30 -2.21
CA TYR A 48 -1.70 -5.58 -1.11
C TYR A 48 -1.13 -7.01 -1.18
N ASN A 49 -0.75 -7.46 -2.38
CA ASN A 49 -0.07 -8.74 -2.64
C ASN A 49 -0.89 -10.02 -2.38
N VAL A 50 -2.20 -9.93 -2.15
CA VAL A 50 -3.09 -11.10 -2.09
C VAL A 50 -4.06 -11.06 -3.27
N PRO A 51 -4.20 -12.14 -4.05
CA PRO A 51 -5.12 -12.17 -5.19
C PRO A 51 -6.58 -11.97 -4.77
N PHE A 52 -7.29 -11.12 -5.49
CA PHE A 52 -8.72 -10.86 -5.37
C PHE A 52 -9.58 -11.98 -5.96
N TYR A 53 -9.20 -12.54 -7.12
CA TYR A 53 -10.02 -13.55 -7.78
C TYR A 53 -9.90 -14.90 -7.06
N PRO A 54 -11.01 -15.53 -6.60
CA PRO A 54 -10.94 -16.78 -5.84
C PRO A 54 -10.20 -17.92 -6.56
N ASN A 55 -10.33 -18.01 -7.89
CA ASN A 55 -9.61 -19.01 -8.69
C ASN A 55 -8.08 -18.78 -8.64
N ILE A 56 -7.63 -17.54 -8.81
CA ILE A 56 -6.21 -17.19 -8.73
C ILE A 56 -5.69 -17.44 -7.31
N PHE A 57 -6.42 -17.00 -6.30
CA PHE A 57 -6.09 -17.23 -4.90
C PHE A 57 -5.89 -18.73 -4.59
N ASN A 58 -6.82 -19.58 -5.02
CA ASN A 58 -6.77 -21.01 -4.77
C ASN A 58 -5.59 -21.68 -5.51
N LEU A 59 -5.34 -21.31 -6.76
CA LEU A 59 -4.27 -21.89 -7.57
C LEU A 59 -2.87 -21.37 -7.21
N SER A 60 -2.76 -20.20 -6.56
CA SER A 60 -1.48 -19.62 -6.17
C SER A 60 -0.85 -20.25 -4.93
N GLY A 61 -1.48 -21.27 -4.33
CA GLY A 61 -1.05 -21.90 -3.08
C GLY A 61 -1.41 -21.12 -1.82
N ALA A 62 -2.17 -20.02 -1.92
CA ALA A 62 -2.57 -19.22 -0.76
C ALA A 62 -3.37 -20.01 0.30
N PRO A 63 -4.26 -20.97 -0.03
CA PRO A 63 -4.97 -21.75 0.98
C PRO A 63 -4.04 -22.52 1.93
N ALA A 64 -2.90 -23.02 1.46
CA ALA A 64 -1.92 -23.70 2.30
C ALA A 64 -1.29 -22.72 3.31
N MET A 65 -0.97 -21.50 2.85
CA MET A 65 -0.43 -20.45 3.70
C MET A 65 -1.47 -19.95 4.72
N VAL A 66 -2.74 -19.84 4.34
CA VAL A 66 -3.83 -19.53 5.29
C VAL A 66 -3.95 -20.62 6.36
N LYS A 67 -3.89 -21.89 5.97
CA LYS A 67 -3.92 -23.00 6.94
C LYS A 67 -2.74 -22.96 7.91
N GLN A 68 -1.56 -22.57 7.43
CA GLN A 68 -0.33 -22.57 8.22
C GLN A 68 -0.15 -21.31 9.08
N TYR A 69 -0.50 -20.14 8.56
CA TYR A 69 -0.16 -18.84 9.14
C TYR A 69 -1.37 -17.90 9.34
N GLY A 70 -2.57 -18.32 8.94
CA GLY A 70 -3.81 -17.61 9.20
C GLY A 70 -4.02 -16.37 8.34
N ASP A 71 -4.65 -15.36 8.94
CA ASP A 71 -5.23 -14.19 8.26
C ASP A 71 -4.22 -13.27 7.59
N TRP A 72 -2.92 -13.43 7.83
CA TRP A 72 -1.89 -12.72 7.07
C TRP A 72 -1.92 -13.06 5.57
N PHE A 73 -2.49 -14.22 5.21
CA PHE A 73 -2.60 -14.70 3.83
C PHE A 73 -4.03 -14.70 3.27
N THR A 74 -5.05 -14.28 4.03
CA THR A 74 -6.42 -14.14 3.51
C THR A 74 -6.59 -12.80 2.79
N TYR A 75 -7.50 -12.72 1.82
CA TYR A 75 -7.65 -11.48 1.04
C TYR A 75 -8.14 -10.30 1.89
N ASP A 76 -9.07 -10.50 2.81
CA ASP A 76 -9.81 -9.43 3.48
C ASP A 76 -9.33 -9.12 4.90
N LYS A 77 -8.41 -9.92 5.47
CA LYS A 77 -7.95 -9.79 6.86
C LYS A 77 -6.44 -9.65 7.03
N THR A 78 -5.68 -9.47 5.95
CA THR A 78 -4.29 -9.03 6.10
C THR A 78 -4.23 -7.69 6.85
N PRO A 79 -3.13 -7.38 7.54
CA PRO A 79 -2.92 -6.07 8.14
C PRO A 79 -3.21 -4.90 7.18
N ARG A 80 -2.72 -4.99 5.94
CA ARG A 80 -2.94 -3.94 4.92
C ARG A 80 -4.39 -3.86 4.47
N ALA A 81 -5.07 -5.00 4.28
CA ALA A 81 -6.51 -5.02 3.96
C ALA A 81 -7.31 -4.31 5.06
N LEU A 82 -7.00 -4.60 6.33
CA LEU A 82 -7.67 -4.01 7.48
C LEU A 82 -7.34 -2.51 7.64
N ILE A 83 -6.08 -2.09 7.45
CA ILE A 83 -5.69 -0.67 7.48
C ILE A 83 -6.41 0.10 6.38
N PHE A 84 -6.41 -0.41 5.15
CA PHE A 84 -7.15 0.23 4.06
C PHE A 84 -8.65 0.31 4.37
N LYS A 85 -9.26 -0.79 4.85
CA LYS A 85 -10.68 -0.82 5.23
C LYS A 85 -11.01 0.20 6.32
N ARG A 86 -10.12 0.40 7.29
CA ARG A 86 -10.27 1.39 8.37
C ARG A 86 -10.11 2.82 7.84
N ASP A 87 -9.06 3.08 7.06
CA ASP A 87 -8.56 4.45 6.84
C ASP A 87 -8.89 5.04 5.47
N HIS A 88 -9.38 4.26 4.49
CA HIS A 88 -9.65 4.77 3.14
C HIS A 88 -10.63 5.95 3.15
N THR A 89 -11.60 5.95 4.07
CA THR A 89 -12.59 7.02 4.18
C THR A 89 -11.99 8.35 4.63
N SER A 90 -10.83 8.35 5.30
CA SER A 90 -10.09 9.54 5.73
C SER A 90 -9.33 10.22 4.59
N VAL A 91 -9.20 9.57 3.42
CA VAL A 91 -8.58 10.14 2.23
C VAL A 91 -9.55 11.08 1.53
N LYS A 92 -9.36 12.40 1.71
CA LYS A 92 -10.22 13.45 1.12
C LYS A 92 -9.54 14.26 0.03
N ASN A 93 -8.22 14.22 -0.01
CA ASN A 93 -7.39 14.98 -0.95
C ASN A 93 -6.01 14.32 -1.11
N ILE A 94 -5.19 14.89 -1.99
CA ILE A 94 -3.83 14.43 -2.28
C ILE A 94 -2.98 14.33 -1.01
N ARG A 95 -3.04 15.31 -0.10
CA ARG A 95 -2.24 15.31 1.13
C ARG A 95 -2.61 14.12 2.02
N THR A 96 -3.90 13.84 2.19
CA THR A 96 -4.35 12.67 2.97
C THR A 96 -4.06 11.34 2.26
N MET A 97 -4.05 11.31 0.92
CA MET A 97 -3.64 10.12 0.17
C MET A 97 -2.14 9.83 0.38
N ILE A 98 -1.29 10.86 0.31
CA ILE A 98 0.15 10.75 0.61
C ILE A 98 0.35 10.17 1.99
N LYS A 99 -0.34 10.70 3.01
CA LYS A 99 -0.26 10.20 4.39
C LYS A 99 -0.62 8.72 4.50
N LEU A 100 -1.73 8.28 3.87
CA LEU A 100 -2.12 6.87 3.90
C LEU A 100 -1.09 5.99 3.20
N MET A 101 -0.62 6.39 2.01
CA MET A 101 0.35 5.60 1.24
C MET A 101 1.74 5.56 1.87
N ARG A 102 2.08 6.52 2.74
CA ARG A 102 3.31 6.57 3.53
C ARG A 102 3.11 6.03 4.96
N TYR A 103 1.92 5.54 5.30
CA TYR A 103 1.57 5.17 6.67
C TYR A 103 2.36 3.96 7.16
N ASN A 104 3.03 4.14 8.30
CA ASN A 104 3.62 3.06 9.07
C ASN A 104 3.77 3.51 10.52
N ASP A 105 2.90 3.02 11.39
CA ASP A 105 2.95 3.26 12.84
C ASP A 105 3.03 1.95 13.61
N PHE A 106 3.85 1.01 13.13
CA PHE A 106 3.79 -0.40 13.52
C PHE A 106 3.96 -0.69 15.01
N LYS A 107 4.52 0.24 15.79
CA LYS A 107 4.68 0.09 17.24
C LYS A 107 3.41 0.45 18.02
N HIS A 108 2.49 1.20 17.42
CA HIS A 108 1.29 1.72 18.08
C HIS A 108 0.00 1.26 17.40
N ASP A 109 0.04 0.86 16.12
CA ASP A 109 -1.13 0.36 15.41
C ASP A 109 -1.41 -1.10 15.80
N PRO A 110 -2.58 -1.42 16.40
CA PRO A 110 -2.93 -2.79 16.74
C PRO A 110 -3.04 -3.72 15.52
N LEU A 111 -3.26 -3.17 14.30
CA LEU A 111 -3.27 -3.97 13.07
C LEU A 111 -1.86 -4.42 12.65
N ALA A 112 -0.81 -3.83 13.24
CA ALA A 112 0.56 -4.26 13.00
C ALA A 112 0.98 -5.48 13.84
N HIS A 113 0.13 -5.89 14.80
CA HIS A 113 0.43 -7.00 15.69
C HIS A 113 0.61 -8.33 14.94
N CYS A 114 1.53 -9.15 15.42
CA CYS A 114 1.69 -10.54 14.99
C CYS A 114 1.99 -11.45 16.19
N ASN A 115 1.80 -12.75 16.00
CA ASN A 115 2.32 -13.76 16.93
C ASN A 115 3.84 -13.91 16.74
N CYS A 116 4.56 -12.90 17.19
CA CYS A 116 5.98 -12.67 16.98
C CYS A 116 6.57 -12.00 18.23
N THR A 117 7.89 -11.89 18.32
CA THR A 117 8.57 -11.16 19.41
C THR A 117 9.56 -10.16 18.80
N PRO A 118 9.41 -8.84 19.02
CA PRO A 118 8.29 -8.17 19.70
C PRO A 118 6.93 -8.42 19.01
N PRO A 119 5.77 -8.17 19.66
CA PRO A 119 4.44 -8.57 19.18
C PRO A 119 3.89 -7.69 18.04
N TYR A 120 4.77 -7.18 17.19
CA TYR A 120 4.46 -6.36 16.03
C TYR A 120 5.51 -6.58 14.94
N SER A 121 5.18 -6.23 13.70
CA SER A 121 6.16 -6.15 12.62
C SER A 121 5.96 -4.88 11.81
N ALA A 122 7.06 -4.22 11.49
CA ALA A 122 7.11 -3.10 10.56
C ALA A 122 6.76 -3.47 9.10
N GLU A 123 6.61 -4.77 8.80
CA GLU A 123 5.99 -5.27 7.56
C GLU A 123 4.49 -4.96 7.50
N ASN A 124 3.81 -4.96 8.66
CA ASN A 124 2.36 -4.88 8.77
C ASN A 124 1.85 -3.43 8.72
N ALA A 125 2.20 -2.72 7.65
CA ALA A 125 1.84 -1.33 7.39
C ALA A 125 1.62 -1.10 5.89
N ILE A 126 1.09 0.06 5.49
CA ILE A 126 0.96 0.39 4.07
C ILE A 126 2.33 0.60 3.43
N SER A 127 3.23 1.32 4.11
CA SER A 127 4.61 1.56 3.68
C SER A 127 5.58 0.82 4.61
N SER A 128 5.84 -0.46 4.33
CA SER A 128 6.63 -1.33 5.22
C SER A 128 8.07 -0.84 5.46
N ARG A 129 8.62 -1.20 6.63
CA ARG A 129 9.94 -0.80 7.15
C ARG A 129 10.66 -1.97 7.85
N ASN A 130 10.89 -3.08 7.14
CA ASN A 130 11.48 -4.27 7.76
C ASN A 130 12.88 -4.04 8.36
N ASP A 131 13.57 -2.99 7.93
CA ASP A 131 14.84 -2.54 8.51
C ASP A 131 14.73 -2.13 10.00
N LEU A 132 13.51 -1.81 10.47
CA LEU A 132 13.22 -1.44 11.85
C LEU A 132 12.79 -2.60 12.74
N ASN A 133 12.64 -3.79 12.17
CA ASN A 133 12.35 -5.00 12.94
C ASN A 133 13.63 -5.45 13.68
N PRO A 134 13.57 -5.83 14.96
CA PRO A 134 14.75 -6.35 15.64
C PRO A 134 15.33 -7.60 14.96
N LYS A 135 16.63 -7.59 14.66
CA LYS A 135 17.33 -8.73 14.06
C LYS A 135 17.22 -10.01 14.89
N ASN A 136 17.21 -9.87 16.22
CA ASN A 136 17.06 -10.96 17.17
C ASN A 136 15.59 -11.26 17.51
N GLY A 137 14.63 -10.68 16.77
CA GLY A 137 13.22 -10.97 16.93
C GLY A 137 12.85 -12.37 16.42
N THR A 138 11.76 -12.91 16.96
CA THR A 138 11.19 -14.19 16.55
C THR A 138 9.97 -13.94 15.67
N TYR A 139 10.02 -14.43 14.43
CA TYR A 139 8.97 -14.21 13.44
C TYR A 139 8.48 -15.54 12.87
N PRO A 140 7.17 -15.73 12.65
CA PRO A 140 6.63 -17.01 12.20
C PRO A 140 7.01 -17.35 10.75
N PHE A 141 7.36 -16.34 9.94
CA PHE A 141 7.87 -16.50 8.58
C PHE A 141 8.70 -15.28 8.18
N SER A 142 9.58 -15.45 7.19
CA SER A 142 10.65 -14.49 6.84
C SER A 142 10.15 -13.10 6.44
N ALA A 143 8.96 -12.99 5.86
CA ALA A 143 8.41 -11.70 5.43
C ALA A 143 8.21 -10.71 6.59
N LEU A 144 7.88 -11.20 7.79
CA LEU A 144 7.68 -10.37 8.97
C LEU A 144 8.98 -9.93 9.66
N GLY A 145 10.12 -10.51 9.29
CA GLY A 145 11.38 -10.33 10.01
C GLY A 145 12.18 -9.09 9.61
N HIS A 146 13.37 -8.98 10.21
CA HIS A 146 14.40 -7.99 9.87
C HIS A 146 14.97 -8.25 8.49
N ARG A 147 14.85 -7.27 7.59
CA ARG A 147 15.30 -7.39 6.20
C ARG A 147 15.72 -6.03 5.66
N SER A 148 16.68 -6.01 4.72
CA SER A 148 16.91 -4.86 3.83
C SER A 148 15.76 -4.77 2.79
N HIS A 149 14.55 -4.52 3.28
CA HIS A 149 13.31 -4.56 2.51
C HIS A 149 12.28 -3.59 3.10
N GLY A 150 11.42 -3.05 2.24
CA GLY A 150 10.34 -2.17 2.63
C GLY A 150 9.75 -1.45 1.43
N SER A 151 8.83 -0.54 1.68
CA SER A 151 8.35 0.39 0.66
C SER A 151 9.45 1.39 0.33
N THR A 152 9.82 1.52 -0.94
CA THR A 152 10.92 2.38 -1.41
C THR A 152 10.46 3.63 -2.13
N ASP A 153 9.16 3.76 -2.39
CA ASP A 153 8.58 4.94 -3.02
C ASP A 153 7.09 5.06 -2.72
N MET A 154 6.52 6.18 -3.17
CA MET A 154 5.10 6.36 -3.36
C MET A 154 4.89 7.19 -4.62
N LYS A 155 3.87 6.86 -5.42
CA LYS A 155 3.45 7.63 -6.60
C LYS A 155 1.94 7.86 -6.56
N ILE A 156 1.49 9.08 -6.85
CA ILE A 156 0.07 9.45 -6.87
C ILE A 156 -0.24 10.27 -8.11
N THR A 157 -1.36 9.96 -8.76
CA THR A 157 -1.97 10.83 -9.76
C THR A 157 -3.46 11.01 -9.48
N THR A 158 -4.06 11.97 -10.17
CA THR A 158 -5.51 12.25 -10.18
C THR A 158 -5.94 12.31 -11.64
N ALA A 159 -7.24 12.26 -11.92
CA ALA A 159 -7.74 12.38 -13.29
C ALA A 159 -7.17 13.62 -14.02
N LYS A 160 -7.09 14.77 -13.33
CA LYS A 160 -6.53 16.00 -13.90
C LYS A 160 -5.01 15.96 -14.09
N MET A 161 -4.28 15.32 -13.18
CA MET A 161 -2.83 15.15 -13.33
C MET A 161 -2.51 14.17 -14.47
N ALA A 162 -3.20 13.03 -14.54
CA ALA A 162 -3.01 12.02 -15.57
C ALA A 162 -3.29 12.56 -16.98
N GLN A 163 -4.31 13.41 -17.16
CA GLN A 163 -4.57 14.10 -18.44
C GLN A 163 -3.41 14.96 -18.94
N ASN A 164 -2.55 15.43 -18.03
CA ASN A 164 -1.37 16.23 -18.35
C ASN A 164 -0.07 15.42 -18.23
N LEU A 165 -0.16 14.10 -18.05
CA LEU A 165 1.00 13.22 -17.83
C LEU A 165 1.84 13.66 -16.62
N HIS A 166 1.14 14.09 -15.56
CA HIS A 166 1.70 14.51 -14.29
C HIS A 166 1.45 13.47 -13.19
N PHE A 167 2.37 13.40 -12.23
CA PHE A 167 2.18 12.66 -10.98
C PHE A 167 3.03 13.29 -9.87
N LEU A 168 2.69 12.98 -8.63
CA LEU A 168 3.53 13.22 -7.47
C LEU A 168 4.29 11.95 -7.13
N ALA A 169 5.54 12.08 -6.71
CA ALA A 169 6.31 10.96 -6.19
C ALA A 169 7.10 11.36 -4.94
N ALA A 170 7.29 10.39 -4.05
CA ALA A 170 8.32 10.44 -3.02
C ALA A 170 9.22 9.22 -3.18
N SER A 171 10.52 9.45 -3.17
CA SER A 171 11.52 8.38 -3.21
C SER A 171 12.03 8.08 -1.80
N GLY A 172 12.29 6.81 -1.52
CA GLY A 172 12.79 6.31 -0.25
C GLY A 172 11.72 5.73 0.68
N PRO A 173 12.17 5.04 1.75
CA PRO A 173 11.30 4.55 2.82
C PRO A 173 10.54 5.66 3.52
N THR A 174 9.37 5.34 4.08
CA THR A 174 8.59 6.32 4.83
C THR A 174 9.36 6.78 6.07
N TYR A 175 9.32 8.08 6.34
CA TYR A 175 9.84 8.70 7.57
C TYR A 175 8.77 9.58 8.25
N ASP A 176 7.48 9.44 7.88
CA ASP A 176 6.39 10.26 8.43
C ASP A 176 6.18 10.00 9.93
N GLN A 177 6.32 8.74 10.35
CA GLN A 177 6.17 8.26 11.73
C GLN A 177 7.36 7.40 12.18
N GLN A 178 8.38 7.30 11.32
CA GLN A 178 9.52 6.41 11.48
C GLN A 178 10.82 7.20 11.30
N PRO A 179 11.95 6.74 11.89
CA PRO A 179 13.23 7.39 11.66
C PRO A 179 13.60 7.33 10.18
N VAL A 180 14.28 8.38 9.71
CA VAL A 180 14.88 8.41 8.36
C VAL A 180 15.76 7.19 8.17
N PHE A 181 15.55 6.44 7.09
CA PHE A 181 16.43 5.35 6.73
C PHE A 181 17.80 5.92 6.32
N GLN A 182 18.86 5.32 6.85
CA GLN A 182 20.23 5.72 6.58
C GLN A 182 21.12 4.49 6.43
N TRP A 183 21.76 4.32 5.28
CA TRP A 183 22.57 3.14 4.94
C TRP A 183 23.67 2.90 5.96
N SER A 184 24.45 3.92 6.29
CA SER A 184 25.56 3.84 7.25
C SER A 184 25.16 3.41 8.66
N LYS A 185 23.87 3.42 8.99
CA LYS A 185 23.32 2.96 10.28
C LYS A 185 22.70 1.56 10.22
N GLN A 186 22.68 0.92 9.06
CA GLN A 186 22.12 -0.43 8.91
C GLN A 186 23.18 -1.50 9.20
N ASP A 187 22.78 -2.57 9.87
CA ASP A 187 23.66 -3.73 10.14
C ASP A 187 24.00 -4.53 8.87
N PHE A 188 23.21 -4.36 7.81
CA PHE A 188 23.41 -4.98 6.50
C PHE A 188 24.10 -4.07 5.47
N ALA A 189 24.54 -2.86 5.85
CA ALA A 189 25.12 -1.88 4.92
C ALA A 189 26.34 -2.42 4.17
N ASN A 190 27.26 -3.07 4.88
CA ASN A 190 28.50 -3.59 4.31
C ASN A 190 28.28 -4.81 3.38
N ASN A 191 27.15 -5.49 3.53
CA ASN A 191 26.83 -6.71 2.78
C ASN A 191 25.81 -6.45 1.66
N THR A 192 25.33 -5.21 1.52
CA THR A 192 24.31 -4.83 0.55
C THR A 192 24.89 -3.72 -0.34
N PRO A 193 25.41 -4.03 -1.54
CA PRO A 193 25.91 -3.00 -2.44
C PRO A 193 24.83 -1.95 -2.78
N HIS A 194 25.16 -0.67 -2.60
CA HIS A 194 24.24 0.47 -2.79
C HIS A 194 24.95 1.67 -3.43
N TYR A 195 25.79 1.41 -4.44
CA TYR A 195 26.55 2.45 -5.13
C TYR A 195 25.65 3.50 -5.78
N GLY A 196 25.98 4.77 -5.58
CA GLY A 196 25.20 5.90 -6.09
C GLY A 196 23.94 6.21 -5.27
N HIS A 197 23.61 5.39 -4.26
CA HIS A 197 22.55 5.76 -3.33
C HIS A 197 23.02 6.88 -2.38
N PRO A 198 22.13 7.82 -2.04
CA PRO A 198 22.35 8.71 -0.91
C PRO A 198 22.42 7.88 0.38
N ASP A 199 23.24 8.32 1.33
CA ASP A 199 23.32 7.65 2.63
C ASP A 199 21.97 7.74 3.38
N ALA A 200 21.43 8.95 3.54
CA ALA A 200 20.15 9.22 4.18
C ALA A 200 19.01 9.45 3.16
N TRP A 201 17.87 8.82 3.38
CA TRP A 201 16.71 8.85 2.48
C TRP A 201 15.59 9.73 3.03
N GLN A 202 15.78 11.05 2.97
CA GLN A 202 14.82 12.06 3.44
C GLN A 202 14.37 12.97 2.28
N PHE A 203 13.83 12.37 1.22
CA PHE A 203 13.41 13.12 0.04
C PHE A 203 11.97 13.61 0.16
N PRO A 204 11.70 14.88 -0.19
CA PRO A 204 10.33 15.40 -0.18
C PRO A 204 9.49 14.76 -1.29
N VAL A 205 8.17 14.92 -1.18
CA VAL A 205 7.27 14.67 -2.30
C VAL A 205 7.54 15.73 -3.38
N ILE A 206 7.82 15.28 -4.60
CA ILE A 206 8.05 16.15 -5.76
C ILE A 206 6.97 15.94 -6.82
N SER A 207 6.70 17.00 -7.58
CA SER A 207 5.81 16.94 -8.75
C SER A 207 6.62 16.66 -10.00
N HIS A 208 6.31 15.54 -10.65
CA HIS A 208 6.86 15.21 -11.96
C HIS A 208 5.91 15.68 -13.04
N LYS A 209 6.48 16.40 -14.01
CA LYS A 209 5.81 16.82 -15.22
C LYS A 209 6.59 16.25 -16.39
N TRP A 210 5.87 15.80 -17.42
CA TRP A 210 6.52 15.43 -18.67
C TRP A 210 7.10 16.72 -19.29
N LEU A 211 8.42 16.76 -19.50
CA LEU A 211 9.13 17.87 -20.16
C LEU A 211 9.64 17.41 -21.53
N TRP A 212 8.91 17.76 -22.60
CA TRP A 212 9.33 17.65 -23.99
C TRP A 212 9.78 19.01 -24.48
#